data_AF-A0A355PTC4-F1
#
_entry.id   AF-A0A355PTC4-F1
#
_cell.length_a   1.000
_cell.length_b   1.000
_cell.length_c   1.000
_cell.angle_alpha   90.00
_cell.angle_beta   90.00
_cell.angle_gamma   90.00
#
_symmetry.space_group_name_H-M   'P 1'
#
loop_
_entity.id
_entity.type
_entity.pdbx_description
1 polymer ?
#
loop_
_entity_poly.entity_id
_entity_poly.type
_entity_poly.pdbx_seq_one_letter_code
_entity_poly.pdbx_strand_id
1 'polypeptide(L)' 'GKVDPLIGLKENVLIGKLIPAGTGMKRYRSVKLNTDAEPEEEIALEDDDEILLSGDDDMAEEAPEVFDIDDSEE' A
#
# COMPACT_ATOMS: atom_id res chain seq x y z
N GLY A 1 -9.63 40.16 13.29
CA GLY A 1 -10.11 38.77 13.13
C GLY A 1 -9.58 37.90 14.24
N LYS A 2 -10.29 36.83 14.63
CA LYS A 2 -9.77 35.83 15.58
C LYS A 2 -8.90 34.83 14.81
N VAL A 3 -7.73 34.52 15.36
CA VAL A 3 -6.83 33.49 14.82
C VAL A 3 -7.25 32.14 15.38
N ASP A 4 -7.44 31.16 14.51
CA ASP A 4 -7.76 29.78 14.88
C ASP A 4 -6.46 28.97 14.99
N PRO A 5 -6.18 28.34 16.15
CA PRO A 5 -4.96 27.56 16.34
C PRO A 5 -5.00 26.15 15.69
N LEU A 6 -6.09 25.73 15.03
CA LEU A 6 -6.22 24.46 14.31
C LEU A 6 -5.92 23.23 15.18
N ILE A 7 -6.39 23.24 16.42
CA ILE A 7 -6.18 22.15 17.38
C ILE A 7 -7.32 21.12 17.30
N GLY A 8 -8.41 21.44 16.61
CA GLY A 8 -9.59 20.59 16.48
C GLY A 8 -9.48 19.52 15.39
N LEU A 9 -10.30 18.48 15.54
CA LEU A 9 -10.51 17.46 14.51
C LEU A 9 -11.04 18.08 13.21
N LYS A 10 -12.15 18.81 13.30
CA LYS A 10 -12.84 19.37 12.13
C LYS A 10 -11.97 20.37 11.35
N GLU A 11 -11.29 21.25 12.05
CA GLU A 11 -10.40 22.28 11.47
C GLU A 11 -9.29 21.64 10.62
N ASN A 12 -8.64 20.59 11.14
CA ASN A 12 -7.59 19.88 10.41
C ASN A 12 -8.14 19.11 9.20
N VAL A 13 -9.32 18.50 9.31
CA VAL A 13 -9.99 17.83 8.18
C VAL A 13 -10.28 18.81 7.04
N LEU A 14 -10.82 19.99 7.35
CA LEU A 14 -11.16 20.99 6.34
C LEU A 14 -9.94 21.52 5.57
N ILE A 15 -8.77 21.54 6.21
CA ILE A 15 -7.53 22.06 5.61
C ILE A 15 -6.67 20.93 4.99
N GLY A 16 -7.05 19.66 5.20
CA GLY A 16 -6.30 18.51 4.69
C GLY A 16 -5.04 18.18 5.51
N LYS A 17 -4.98 18.60 6.78
CA LYS A 17 -3.90 18.22 7.71
C LYS A 17 -4.30 16.99 8.52
N LEU A 18 -3.30 16.22 8.96
CA LEU A 18 -3.54 15.09 9.87
C LEU A 18 -4.27 15.55 11.13
N ILE A 19 -5.36 14.86 11.46
CA ILE A 19 -6.13 15.11 12.68
C ILE A 19 -5.30 14.77 13.92
N PRO A 20 -5.54 15.43 15.07
CA PRO A 20 -4.80 15.17 16.30
C PRO A 20 -5.28 13.89 17.03
N ALA A 21 -5.55 12.82 16.28
CA ALA A 21 -6.03 11.53 16.79
C ALA A 21 -5.41 10.38 15.99
N GLY A 22 -5.29 9.20 16.62
CA GLY A 22 -4.72 8.01 15.97
C GLY A 22 -3.31 8.25 15.44
N THR A 23 -3.07 7.90 14.18
CA THR A 23 -1.77 8.08 13.48
C THR A 23 -1.35 9.54 13.35
N GLY A 24 -2.29 10.49 13.43
CA GLY A 24 -1.98 11.92 13.41
C GLY A 24 -1.46 12.47 14.74
N MET A 25 -1.45 11.68 15.83
CA MET A 25 -0.75 12.08 17.06
C MET A 25 0.77 12.09 16.85
N LYS A 26 1.46 13.03 17.51
CA LYS A 26 2.93 13.19 17.42
C LYS A 26 3.71 11.89 17.62
N ARG A 27 3.24 11.02 18.52
CA ARG A 27 3.90 9.74 18.86
C ARG A 27 3.88 8.73 17.71
N TYR A 28 2.88 8.79 16.84
CA TYR A 28 2.68 7.81 15.76
C TYR A 28 3.12 8.37 14.39
N ARG A 29 3.11 9.69 14.21
CA ARG A 29 3.49 10.35 12.95
C ARG A 29 4.95 10.09 12.51
N SER A 30 5.86 9.88 13.46
CA SER A 30 7.30 9.73 13.18
C SER A 30 7.84 8.33 13.47
N VAL A 31 6.97 7.32 13.50
CA VAL A 31 7.39 5.93 13.72
C VAL A 31 8.04 5.41 12.44
N LYS A 32 9.26 4.88 12.56
CA LYS A 32 9.95 4.16 11.50
C LYS A 32 9.67 2.66 11.66
N LEU A 33 9.33 1.99 10.56
CA LEU A 33 9.21 0.54 10.51
C LEU A 33 10.63 -0.06 10.49
N ASN A 34 10.89 -1.00 11.40
CA ASN A 34 12.13 -1.80 11.43
C ASN A 34 11.82 -3.20 10.86
N THR A 35 11.26 -3.24 9.66
CA THR A 35 11.12 -4.50 8.94
C THR A 35 12.44 -4.74 8.23
N ASP A 36 13.05 -5.93 8.38
CA ASP A 36 14.26 -6.34 7.63
C ASP A 36 13.96 -6.58 6.12
N ALA A 37 12.79 -6.15 5.64
CA ALA A 37 12.49 -6.06 4.23
C ALA A 37 13.02 -4.72 3.73
N GLU A 38 14.00 -4.77 2.83
CA GLU A 38 14.30 -3.64 1.95
C GLU A 38 12.96 -3.11 1.39
N PRO A 39 12.76 -1.79 1.26
CA PRO A 39 11.58 -1.27 0.59
C PRO A 39 11.64 -1.71 -0.87
N GLU A 40 11.09 -2.88 -1.13
CA GLU A 40 10.78 -3.36 -2.46
C GLU A 40 9.72 -2.38 -3.00
N GLU A 41 10.11 -1.69 -4.06
CA GLU A 41 9.26 -0.85 -4.91
C GLU A 41 9.02 0.59 -4.42
N GLU A 42 9.91 1.47 -4.84
CA GLU A 42 9.56 2.86 -5.08
C GLU A 42 8.66 2.92 -6.33
N ILE A 43 7.35 2.98 -6.11
CA ILE A 43 6.38 3.20 -7.20
C ILE A 43 6.56 4.64 -7.68
N ALA A 44 7.29 4.82 -8.77
CA ALA A 44 7.35 6.10 -9.47
C ALA A 44 5.99 6.33 -10.16
N LEU A 45 5.20 7.26 -9.63
CA LEU A 45 4.03 7.77 -10.33
C LEU A 45 4.52 8.80 -11.35
N GLU A 46 4.62 8.42 -12.62
CA GLU A 46 4.73 9.39 -13.71
C GLU A 46 3.35 10.03 -13.93
N ASP A 47 3.32 11.30 -14.34
CA ASP A 47 2.12 12.16 -14.43
C ASP A 47 1.00 11.63 -15.36
N ASP A 48 1.20 10.49 -16.02
CA ASP A 48 0.28 9.81 -16.93
C ASP A 48 -0.18 8.43 -16.38
N ASP A 49 -0.59 8.32 -15.11
CA ASP A 49 -1.36 7.18 -14.51
C ASP A 49 -0.89 5.72 -14.84
N GLU A 50 0.29 5.51 -15.41
CA GLU A 50 0.81 4.19 -15.82
C GLU A 50 1.80 3.67 -14.79
N ILE A 51 1.46 2.53 -14.18
CA ILE A 51 2.34 1.80 -13.26
C ILE A 51 3.24 0.88 -14.11
N LEU A 52 4.50 1.28 -14.30
CA LEU A 52 5.52 0.39 -14.88
C LEU A 52 6.08 -0.54 -13.81
N LEU A 53 5.59 -1.77 -13.76
CA LEU A 53 6.24 -2.86 -13.02
C LEU A 53 7.50 -3.28 -13.78
N SER A 54 8.67 -2.82 -13.35
CA SER A 54 9.95 -3.36 -13.83
C SER A 54 10.23 -4.70 -13.14
N GLY A 55 9.52 -5.75 -13.57
CA GLY A 55 9.56 -7.07 -12.96
C GLY A 55 9.08 -8.18 -13.89
N ASP A 56 9.55 -8.17 -15.15
CA ASP A 56 9.46 -9.34 -16.02
C ASP A 56 10.70 -10.21 -15.78
N ASP A 57 10.53 -11.32 -15.05
CA ASP A 57 11.16 -12.63 -15.26
C ASP A 57 11.13 -13.45 -13.95
N ASP A 58 10.05 -14.22 -13.72
CA ASP A 58 10.06 -15.55 -13.04
C ASP A 58 8.62 -16.05 -12.75
N MET A 59 7.76 -16.16 -13.78
CA MET A 59 6.48 -16.88 -13.68
C MET A 59 6.30 -17.98 -14.74
N ALA A 60 7.40 -18.61 -15.17
CA ALA A 60 7.35 -19.80 -16.01
C ALA A 60 7.79 -21.05 -15.24
N GLU A 61 7.07 -21.43 -14.18
CA GLU A 61 7.02 -22.84 -13.79
C GLU A 61 5.80 -23.50 -14.45
N GLU A 62 6.13 -24.29 -15.46
CA GLU A 62 5.30 -25.18 -16.25
C GLU A 62 4.37 -26.03 -15.36
N ALA A 63 3.05 -25.89 -15.53
CA ALA A 63 2.08 -26.73 -14.82
C ALA A 63 2.22 -28.19 -15.30
N PRO A 64 2.38 -29.20 -14.41
CA PRO A 64 2.42 -30.59 -14.82
C PRO A 64 1.05 -31.02 -15.38
N GLU A 65 1.10 -31.77 -16.49
CA GLU A 65 -0.05 -32.28 -17.25
C GLU A 65 -1.09 -32.99 -16.38
N VAL A 66 -2.34 -32.79 -16.80
CA VAL A 66 -3.56 -33.42 -16.31
C VAL A 66 -3.42 -34.95 -16.22
N PHE A 67 -3.71 -35.54 -15.06
CA PHE A 67 -4.01 -36.97 -14.97
C PHE A 67 -5.46 -37.19 -15.36
N ASP A 68 -5.69 -37.89 -16.48
CA ASP A 68 -7.00 -38.45 -16.80
C ASP A 68 -7.36 -39.48 -15.72
N ILE A 69 -8.32 -39.15 -14.87
CA ILE A 69 -8.99 -40.15 -14.03
C ILE A 69 -9.92 -40.93 -14.97
N ASP A 70 -9.55 -42.18 -15.22
CA ASP A 70 -10.34 -43.17 -15.95
C ASP A 70 -11.69 -43.36 -15.24
N ASP A 71 -12.77 -42.94 -15.91
CA ASP A 71 -14.16 -43.13 -15.47
C ASP A 71 -14.54 -44.59 -15.77
N SER A 72 -14.04 -45.52 -14.95
CA SER A 72 -14.49 -46.91 -15.00
C SER A 72 -15.75 -47.06 -14.12
N GLU A 73 -16.90 -47.11 -14.79
CA GLU A 73 -18.19 -47.53 -14.26
C GLU A 73 -18.09 -48.86 -13.47
N GLU A 74 -18.55 -48.86 -12.21
CA GLU A 74 -19.47 -49.86 -11.62
C GLU A 74 -20.10 -49.35 -10.30
#